data_AF-A0A558JEK0-F1
#
_entry.id   AF-A0A558JEK0-F1
#
_cell.length_a   1.000
_cell.length_b   1.000
_cell.length_c   1.000
_cell.angle_alpha   90.00
_cell.angle_beta   90.00
_cell.angle_gamma   90.00
#
_symmetry.space_group_name_H-M   'P 1'
#
loop_
_entity.id
_entity.type
_entity.pdbx_description
1 polymer ?
#
loop_
_entity_poly.entity_id
_entity_poly.type
_entity_poly.pdbx_seq_one_letter_code
_entity_poly.pdbx_strand_id
1 'polypeptide(L)'
;MEAIIVIVLEAGRSAVDVALYTLLPIMVVTMVLLRFFEVSGGLEKFMTAVAPIARPFGLNGLGVLAMLQISFVSFVAPLPTLVLMEKRGASNRHLAAALAAILAMAPANAVFPLAVMGLNAGEALLISLLGGLTAAATTYWLWGRKLSREPHNAEGLEQKAAEKFLVLKIINTSGAEAIQIVINIIPMLLLSLVVVTALRHTGAIGSLQALMAPVMNIIGAEPELLLPFLTKYLAGSTALVGVMHDLNAQGQLNLSLVSLTSAGFLLHPLDLPGVAILLSAGARLGRTALPAILGGVIGIMLRTFLGTMMS
;
A
#
# COMPACT_ATOMS: atom_id res chain seq x y z
N MET A 1 32.90 12.33 -10.50
CA MET A 1 32.58 12.06 -9.08
C MET A 1 31.69 13.15 -8.49
N GLU A 2 31.97 14.43 -8.72
CA GLU A 2 31.15 15.55 -8.21
C GLU A 2 29.66 15.45 -8.60
N ALA A 3 29.35 15.13 -9.86
CA ALA A 3 27.97 14.94 -10.31
C ALA A 3 27.22 13.83 -9.54
N ILE A 4 27.90 12.74 -9.20
CA ILE A 4 27.32 11.64 -8.43
C ILE A 4 27.05 12.11 -6.99
N ILE A 5 27.99 12.86 -6.39
CA ILE A 5 27.83 13.41 -5.04
C ILE A 5 26.63 14.36 -4.99
N VAL A 6 26.48 15.26 -5.97
CA VAL A 6 25.34 16.18 -6.04
C VAL A 6 24.02 15.41 -6.11
N ILE A 7 23.92 14.42 -7.02
CA ILE A 7 22.71 13.58 -7.16
C ILE A 7 22.39 12.86 -5.85
N VAL A 8 23.40 12.30 -5.18
CA VAL A 8 23.21 11.58 -3.91
C VAL A 8 22.77 12.52 -2.78
N LEU A 9 23.33 13.72 -2.70
CA LEU A 9 22.95 14.71 -1.68
C LEU A 9 21.54 15.26 -1.91
N GLU A 10 21.17 15.53 -3.16
CA GLU A 10 19.84 15.99 -3.55
C GLU A 10 18.78 14.92 -3.26
N ALA A 11 19.00 13.69 -3.72
CA ALA A 11 18.13 12.56 -3.45
C ALA A 11 18.05 12.25 -1.94
N GLY A 12 19.18 12.35 -1.23
CA GLY A 12 19.26 12.16 0.21
C GLY A 12 18.42 13.18 0.99
N ARG A 13 18.50 14.46 0.61
CA ARG A 13 17.66 15.52 1.19
C ARG A 13 16.17 15.22 0.97
N SER A 14 15.77 14.95 -0.26
CA SER A 14 14.37 14.63 -0.58
C SER A 14 13.87 13.38 0.16
N ALA A 15 14.70 12.32 0.25
CA ALA A 15 14.37 11.11 1.01
C ALA A 15 14.14 11.41 2.49
N VAL A 16 14.99 12.22 3.11
CA VAL A 16 14.87 12.62 4.53
C VAL A 16 13.65 13.51 4.75
N ASP A 17 13.42 14.47 3.85
CA ASP A 17 12.27 15.38 3.93
C ASP A 17 10.94 14.60 3.87
N VAL A 18 10.83 13.68 2.91
CA VAL A 18 9.65 12.82 2.77
C VAL A 18 9.51 11.89 3.97
N ALA A 19 10.58 11.22 4.39
CA ALA A 19 10.54 10.23 5.47
C ALA A 19 10.23 10.86 6.84
N LEU A 20 10.99 11.88 7.24
CA LEU A 20 10.95 12.42 8.59
C LEU A 20 9.92 13.54 8.77
N TYR A 21 9.71 14.38 7.76
CA TYR A 21 8.77 15.50 7.89
C TYR A 21 7.37 15.17 7.40
N THR A 22 7.24 14.26 6.43
CA THR A 22 5.93 13.92 5.85
C THR A 22 5.38 12.60 6.40
N LEU A 23 6.12 11.50 6.26
CA LEU A 23 5.62 10.17 6.61
C LEU A 23 5.57 9.94 8.11
N LEU A 24 6.64 10.27 8.84
CA LEU A 24 6.76 9.96 10.26
C LEU A 24 5.63 10.56 11.11
N PRO A 25 5.30 11.86 11.01
CA PRO A 25 4.24 12.42 11.86
C PRO A 25 2.88 11.80 11.58
N ILE A 26 2.56 11.59 10.29
CA ILE A 26 1.30 10.97 9.86
C ILE A 26 1.22 9.55 10.42
N MET A 27 2.26 8.74 10.22
CA MET A 27 2.29 7.35 10.66
C MET A 27 2.20 7.21 12.19
N VAL A 28 2.92 8.07 12.94
CA VAL A 28 2.84 8.06 14.41
C VAL A 28 1.40 8.33 14.85
N VAL A 29 0.76 9.37 14.32
CA VAL A 29 -0.61 9.73 14.69
C VAL A 29 -1.58 8.62 14.32
N THR A 30 -1.55 8.12 13.08
CA THR A 30 -2.52 7.12 12.63
C THR A 30 -2.33 5.77 13.31
N MET A 31 -1.09 5.34 13.56
CA MET A 31 -0.82 4.11 14.32
C MET A 31 -1.31 4.21 15.76
N VAL A 32 -1.06 5.33 16.44
CA VAL A 32 -1.53 5.53 17.82
C VAL A 32 -3.06 5.53 17.87
N LEU A 33 -3.73 6.20 16.93
CA LEU A 33 -5.19 6.22 16.85
C LEU A 33 -5.76 4.84 16.58
N LEU A 34 -5.21 4.10 15.61
CA LEU A 34 -5.66 2.74 15.31
C LEU A 34 -5.46 1.80 16.52
N ARG A 35 -4.29 1.89 17.18
CA ARG A 35 -3.99 1.08 18.37
C ARG A 35 -4.89 1.41 19.55
N PHE A 36 -5.24 2.69 19.72
CA PHE A 36 -6.22 3.09 20.73
C PHE A 36 -7.61 2.52 20.42
N PHE A 37 -8.02 2.56 19.15
CA PHE A 37 -9.27 1.96 18.70
C PHE A 37 -9.29 0.43 18.89
N GLU A 38 -8.16 -0.25 18.65
CA GLU A 38 -7.95 -1.67 18.96
C GLU A 38 -8.14 -1.97 20.44
N VAL A 39 -7.41 -1.28 21.31
CA VAL A 39 -7.42 -1.54 22.77
C VAL A 39 -8.76 -1.17 23.42
N SER A 40 -9.47 -0.18 22.89
CA SER A 40 -10.80 0.19 23.37
C SER A 40 -11.87 -0.89 23.18
N GLY A 41 -11.57 -1.96 22.43
CA GLY A 41 -12.54 -2.97 21.99
C GLY A 41 -13.48 -2.46 20.88
N GLY A 42 -13.34 -1.20 20.46
CA GLY A 42 -14.10 -0.62 19.35
C GLY A 42 -13.84 -1.35 18.03
N LEU A 43 -12.58 -1.72 17.77
CA LEU A 43 -12.24 -2.50 16.58
C LEU A 43 -12.90 -3.88 16.58
N GLU A 44 -12.92 -4.60 17.70
CA GLU A 44 -13.54 -5.93 17.77
C GLU A 44 -15.05 -5.86 17.49
N LYS A 45 -15.72 -4.86 18.05
CA LYS A 45 -17.14 -4.58 17.76
C LYS A 45 -17.36 -4.24 16.29
N PHE A 46 -16.50 -3.39 15.72
CA PHE A 46 -16.56 -3.03 14.30
C PHE A 46 -16.36 -4.25 13.40
N MET A 47 -15.34 -5.06 13.65
CA MET A 47 -15.08 -6.28 12.89
C MET A 47 -16.24 -7.28 13.00
N THR A 48 -16.84 -7.42 14.19
CA THR A 48 -18.01 -8.30 14.38
C THR A 48 -19.23 -7.80 13.61
N ALA A 49 -19.44 -6.48 13.57
CA ALA A 49 -20.52 -5.85 12.82
C ALA A 49 -20.30 -5.95 11.29
N VAL A 50 -19.07 -5.82 10.82
CA VAL A 50 -18.71 -5.88 9.38
C VAL A 50 -18.55 -7.32 8.89
N ALA A 51 -18.26 -8.28 9.76
CA ALA A 51 -18.10 -9.70 9.42
C ALA A 51 -19.19 -10.27 8.50
N PRO A 52 -20.51 -10.09 8.73
CA PRO A 52 -21.54 -10.60 7.82
C PRO A 52 -21.43 -10.01 6.40
N ILE A 53 -21.04 -8.74 6.29
CA ILE A 53 -20.85 -8.04 5.01
C ILE A 53 -19.56 -8.50 4.33
N ALA A 54 -18.50 -8.80 5.09
CA ALA A 54 -17.19 -9.22 4.57
C ALA A 54 -17.16 -10.68 4.08
N ARG A 55 -17.97 -11.56 4.66
CA ARG A 55 -18.08 -12.98 4.30
C ARG A 55 -18.31 -13.25 2.80
N PRO A 56 -19.26 -12.60 2.09
CA PRO A 56 -19.45 -12.81 0.66
C PRO A 56 -18.23 -12.42 -0.17
N PHE A 57 -17.33 -11.57 0.33
CA PHE A 57 -16.08 -11.22 -0.35
C PHE A 57 -14.93 -12.22 -0.04
N GLY A 58 -15.19 -13.27 0.74
CA GLY A 58 -14.17 -14.25 1.13
C GLY A 58 -13.23 -13.77 2.24
N LEU A 59 -13.63 -12.73 2.98
CA LEU A 59 -12.86 -12.11 4.04
C LEU A 59 -13.36 -12.58 5.41
N ASN A 60 -12.41 -12.89 6.30
CA ASN A 60 -12.68 -13.13 7.73
C ASN A 60 -12.33 -11.87 8.54
N GLY A 61 -12.56 -11.90 9.87
CA GLY A 61 -12.28 -10.74 10.73
C GLY A 61 -10.83 -10.25 10.65
N LEU A 62 -9.86 -11.17 10.54
CA LEU A 62 -8.45 -10.81 10.35
C LEU A 62 -8.17 -10.22 8.96
N GLY A 63 -8.86 -10.66 7.91
CA GLY A 63 -8.78 -10.05 6.58
C GLY A 63 -9.32 -8.62 6.58
N VAL A 64 -10.43 -8.36 7.28
CA VAL A 64 -10.96 -7.00 7.47
C VAL A 64 -9.99 -6.13 8.27
N LEU A 65 -9.37 -6.69 9.33
CA LEU A 65 -8.33 -5.99 10.09
C LEU A 65 -7.14 -5.61 9.19
N ALA A 66 -6.68 -6.54 8.35
CA ALA A 66 -5.58 -6.27 7.43
C ALA A 66 -5.93 -5.16 6.42
N MET A 67 -7.19 -5.11 5.94
CA MET A 67 -7.68 -4.02 5.08
C MET A 67 -7.67 -2.67 5.80
N LEU A 68 -8.07 -2.62 7.07
CA LEU A 68 -7.99 -1.39 7.86
C LEU A 68 -6.54 -0.94 8.09
N GLN A 69 -5.64 -1.89 8.37
CA GLN A 69 -4.23 -1.61 8.56
C GLN A 69 -3.58 -1.00 7.32
N ILE A 70 -3.89 -1.49 6.12
CA ILE A 70 -3.38 -0.85 4.90
C ILE A 70 -4.01 0.54 4.66
N SER A 71 -5.31 0.71 4.92
CA SER A 71 -6.02 1.98 4.73
C SER A 71 -5.58 3.10 5.67
N PHE A 72 -5.16 2.77 6.90
CA PHE A 72 -4.84 3.78 7.92
C PHE A 72 -3.37 3.85 8.33
N VAL A 73 -2.57 2.82 8.03
CA VAL A 73 -1.17 2.76 8.47
C VAL A 73 -0.20 2.71 7.30
N SER A 74 -0.01 1.54 6.70
CA SER A 74 0.94 1.34 5.61
C SER A 74 0.74 -0.01 4.94
N PHE A 75 1.37 -0.22 3.78
CA PHE A 75 1.35 -1.52 3.12
C PHE A 75 2.03 -2.64 3.93
N VAL A 76 2.92 -2.29 4.87
CA VAL A 76 3.67 -3.23 5.73
C VAL A 76 2.84 -3.66 6.94
N ALA A 77 1.97 -2.77 7.43
CA ALA A 77 1.14 -3.00 8.62
C ALA A 77 0.31 -4.30 8.62
N PRO A 78 -0.29 -4.77 7.50
CA PRO A 78 -1.05 -6.03 7.50
C PRO A 78 -0.20 -7.31 7.54
N LEU A 79 1.14 -7.24 7.44
CA LEU A 79 2.01 -8.42 7.44
C LEU A 79 1.81 -9.32 8.67
N PRO A 80 1.85 -8.81 9.92
CA PRO A 80 1.69 -9.66 11.10
C PRO A 80 0.29 -10.31 11.14
N THR A 81 -0.72 -9.58 10.65
CA THR A 81 -2.10 -10.09 10.55
C THR A 81 -2.22 -11.21 9.54
N LEU A 82 -1.60 -11.09 8.36
CA LEU A 82 -1.55 -12.15 7.36
C LEU A 82 -0.83 -13.40 7.87
N VAL A 83 0.31 -13.22 8.55
CA VAL A 83 1.02 -14.34 9.19
C VAL A 83 0.17 -14.99 10.29
N LEU A 84 -0.55 -14.19 11.08
CA LEU A 84 -1.46 -14.70 12.09
C LEU A 84 -2.63 -15.48 11.48
N MET A 85 -3.16 -15.04 10.33
CA MET A 85 -4.18 -15.80 9.59
C MET A 85 -3.65 -17.17 9.15
N GLU A 86 -2.42 -17.21 8.66
CA GLU A 86 -1.78 -18.47 8.26
C GLU A 86 -1.63 -19.44 9.44
N LYS A 87 -1.12 -18.94 10.58
CA LYS A 87 -0.91 -19.73 11.81
C LYS A 87 -2.21 -20.18 12.48
N ARG A 88 -3.26 -19.34 12.47
CA ARG A 88 -4.59 -19.68 12.99
C ARG A 88 -5.39 -20.60 12.05
N GLY A 89 -4.76 -21.14 11.02
CA GLY A 89 -5.39 -22.15 10.17
C GLY A 89 -6.41 -21.60 9.17
N ALA A 90 -6.40 -20.30 8.85
CA ALA A 90 -7.27 -19.76 7.80
C ALA A 90 -7.04 -20.55 6.50
N SER A 91 -8.11 -20.90 5.77
CA SER A 91 -7.95 -21.70 4.55
C SER A 91 -7.21 -20.94 3.45
N ASN A 92 -6.55 -21.66 2.54
CA ASN A 92 -5.75 -21.05 1.46
C ASN A 92 -6.59 -20.06 0.64
N ARG A 93 -7.90 -20.30 0.52
CA ARG A 93 -8.81 -19.43 -0.20
C ARG A 93 -9.06 -18.08 0.49
N HIS A 94 -9.23 -18.08 1.82
CA HIS A 94 -9.38 -16.84 2.59
C HIS A 94 -8.05 -16.08 2.68
N LEU A 95 -6.93 -16.79 2.79
CA LEU A 95 -5.59 -16.20 2.71
C LEU A 95 -5.37 -15.51 1.36
N ALA A 96 -5.69 -16.19 0.26
CA ALA A 96 -5.57 -15.62 -1.09
C ALA A 96 -6.47 -14.38 -1.26
N ALA A 97 -7.71 -14.42 -0.77
CA ALA A 97 -8.64 -13.29 -0.87
C ALA A 97 -8.18 -12.07 -0.07
N ALA A 98 -7.69 -12.28 1.16
CA ALA A 98 -7.15 -11.20 1.98
C ALA A 98 -5.87 -10.59 1.35
N LEU A 99 -4.98 -11.44 0.84
CA LEU A 99 -3.79 -10.99 0.13
C LEU A 99 -4.16 -10.19 -1.13
N ALA A 100 -5.15 -10.64 -1.90
CA ALA A 100 -5.64 -9.93 -3.08
C ALA A 100 -6.17 -8.54 -2.74
N ALA A 101 -6.95 -8.43 -1.65
CA ALA A 101 -7.45 -7.15 -1.15
C ALA A 101 -6.30 -6.19 -0.85
N ILE A 102 -5.31 -6.65 -0.09
CA ILE A 102 -4.15 -5.85 0.32
C ILE A 102 -3.35 -5.42 -0.90
N LEU A 103 -3.10 -6.33 -1.86
CA LEU A 103 -2.40 -5.99 -3.11
C LEU A 103 -3.15 -4.97 -3.96
N ALA A 104 -4.47 -4.86 -3.83
CA ALA A 104 -5.30 -3.93 -4.57
C ALA A 104 -5.59 -2.61 -3.85
N MET A 105 -5.32 -2.46 -2.55
CA MET A 105 -5.70 -1.28 -1.77
C MET A 105 -4.61 -0.22 -1.74
N ALA A 106 -5.01 1.05 -1.73
CA ALA A 106 -4.13 2.19 -1.51
C ALA A 106 -3.59 2.21 -0.07
N PRO A 107 -2.26 2.24 0.12
CA PRO A 107 -1.70 2.30 1.46
C PRO A 107 -1.70 3.74 2.00
N ALA A 108 -2.02 3.90 3.28
CA ALA A 108 -2.19 5.20 3.94
C ALA A 108 -0.93 6.07 3.91
N ASN A 109 0.24 5.42 4.07
CA ASN A 109 1.55 6.06 3.97
C ASN A 109 1.89 6.55 2.55
N ALA A 110 1.02 6.34 1.56
CA ALA A 110 1.09 7.00 0.27
C ALA A 110 -0.07 7.98 0.04
N VAL A 111 -1.28 7.62 0.45
CA VAL A 111 -2.48 8.45 0.26
C VAL A 111 -2.40 9.77 1.03
N PHE A 112 -2.05 9.74 2.31
CA PHE A 112 -2.10 10.96 3.14
C PHE A 112 -1.05 12.02 2.76
N PRO A 113 0.21 11.66 2.44
CA PRO A 113 1.15 12.63 1.86
C PRO A 113 0.63 13.29 0.59
N LEU A 114 0.02 12.52 -0.32
CA LEU A 114 -0.55 13.06 -1.55
C LEU A 114 -1.81 13.88 -1.30
N ALA A 115 -2.51 13.67 -0.17
CA ALA A 115 -3.63 14.49 0.23
C ALA A 115 -3.23 15.95 0.51
N VAL A 116 -2.04 16.15 1.08
CA VAL A 116 -1.45 17.49 1.25
C VAL A 116 -1.15 18.14 -0.10
N MET A 117 -0.92 17.35 -1.15
CA MET A 117 -0.67 17.79 -2.52
C MET A 117 -1.96 17.92 -3.37
N GLY A 118 -3.13 17.77 -2.77
CA GLY A 118 -4.43 17.96 -3.44
C GLY A 118 -5.25 16.69 -3.70
N LEU A 119 -4.76 15.51 -3.32
CA LEU A 119 -5.55 14.28 -3.46
C LEU A 119 -6.73 14.26 -2.48
N ASN A 120 -7.94 13.97 -2.95
CA ASN A 120 -9.05 13.69 -2.05
C ASN A 120 -8.86 12.33 -1.36
N ALA A 121 -8.29 12.34 -0.16
CA ALA A 121 -7.99 11.12 0.60
C ALA A 121 -9.26 10.30 0.90
N GLY A 122 -10.38 10.95 1.21
CA GLY A 122 -11.64 10.26 1.54
C GLY A 122 -12.14 9.44 0.36
N GLU A 123 -12.25 10.07 -0.81
CA GLU A 123 -12.66 9.41 -2.04
C GLU A 123 -11.65 8.35 -2.50
N ALA A 124 -10.35 8.65 -2.43
CA ALA A 124 -9.30 7.68 -2.77
C ALA A 124 -9.37 6.42 -1.89
N LEU A 125 -9.64 6.58 -0.58
CA LEU A 125 -9.81 5.47 0.35
C LEU A 125 -11.11 4.69 0.11
N LEU A 126 -12.20 5.36 -0.26
CA LEU A 126 -13.46 4.70 -0.63
C LEU A 126 -13.31 3.87 -1.90
N ILE A 127 -12.72 4.44 -2.95
CA ILE A 127 -12.40 3.73 -4.20
C ILE A 127 -11.47 2.55 -3.91
N SER A 128 -10.44 2.79 -3.09
CA SER A 128 -9.50 1.75 -2.62
C SER A 128 -10.22 0.58 -1.94
N LEU A 129 -11.15 0.87 -1.03
CA LEU A 129 -11.94 -0.14 -0.33
C LEU A 129 -12.78 -0.98 -1.31
N LEU A 130 -13.47 -0.33 -2.26
CA LEU A 130 -14.25 -1.03 -3.29
C LEU A 130 -13.37 -1.92 -4.17
N GLY A 131 -12.19 -1.44 -4.56
CA GLY A 131 -11.18 -2.21 -5.27
C GLY A 131 -10.69 -3.42 -4.49
N GLY A 132 -10.38 -3.24 -3.20
CA GLY A 132 -9.95 -4.31 -2.31
C GLY A 132 -11.02 -5.39 -2.11
N LEU A 133 -12.27 -4.99 -1.88
CA LEU A 133 -13.40 -5.92 -1.79
C LEU A 133 -13.61 -6.69 -3.09
N THR A 134 -13.50 -6.02 -4.24
CA THR A 134 -13.62 -6.66 -5.55
C THR A 134 -12.48 -7.63 -5.82
N ALA A 135 -11.24 -7.27 -5.47
CA ALA A 135 -10.08 -8.17 -5.55
C ALA A 135 -10.29 -9.40 -4.68
N ALA A 136 -10.74 -9.23 -3.43
CA ALA A 136 -11.04 -10.33 -2.52
C ALA A 136 -12.12 -11.26 -3.10
N ALA A 137 -13.25 -10.71 -3.55
CA ALA A 137 -14.35 -11.49 -4.10
C ALA A 137 -13.96 -12.23 -5.38
N THR A 138 -13.25 -11.58 -6.30
CA THR A 138 -12.81 -12.22 -7.56
C THR A 138 -11.77 -13.30 -7.29
N THR A 139 -10.81 -13.08 -6.38
CA THR A 139 -9.90 -14.15 -5.96
C THR A 139 -10.65 -15.28 -5.25
N TYR A 140 -11.57 -14.99 -4.34
CA TYR A 140 -12.29 -16.03 -3.62
C TYR A 140 -13.20 -16.84 -4.56
N TRP A 141 -13.99 -16.19 -5.41
CA TRP A 141 -15.01 -16.85 -6.21
C TRP A 141 -14.55 -17.31 -7.58
N LEU A 142 -13.49 -16.75 -8.17
CA LEU A 142 -13.02 -17.12 -9.52
C LEU A 142 -11.64 -17.81 -9.46
N TRP A 143 -10.59 -17.06 -9.13
CA TRP A 143 -9.20 -17.54 -9.27
C TRP A 143 -8.80 -18.57 -8.22
N GLY A 144 -9.33 -18.44 -7.01
CA GLY A 144 -9.11 -19.33 -5.87
C GLY A 144 -10.06 -20.52 -5.82
N ARG A 145 -10.84 -20.80 -6.89
CA ARG A 145 -11.79 -21.93 -6.93
C ARG A 145 -11.15 -23.27 -6.60
N LYS A 146 -9.90 -23.47 -7.03
CA LYS A 146 -9.11 -24.69 -6.84
C LYS A 146 -8.38 -24.74 -5.49
N LEU A 147 -8.39 -23.65 -4.71
CA LEU A 147 -7.76 -23.61 -3.39
C LEU A 147 -8.65 -24.26 -2.34
N SER A 148 -8.02 -24.95 -1.38
CA SER A 148 -8.73 -25.59 -0.28
C SER A 148 -9.58 -24.58 0.51
N ARG A 149 -10.81 -24.99 0.78
CA ARG A 149 -11.76 -24.27 1.64
C ARG A 149 -11.61 -24.65 3.11
N GLU A 150 -11.00 -25.80 3.39
CA GLU A 150 -10.89 -26.33 4.74
C GLU A 150 -9.91 -25.50 5.58
N PRO A 151 -10.31 -25.11 6.80
CA PRO A 151 -9.36 -24.54 7.74
C PRO A 151 -8.29 -25.59 8.04
N HIS A 152 -7.03 -25.17 8.05
CA HIS A 152 -5.94 -26.01 8.51
C HIS A 152 -5.93 -26.08 10.04
N ASN A 153 -5.34 -27.13 10.60
CA ASN A 153 -5.12 -27.22 12.04
C ASN A 153 -4.37 -25.98 12.50
N ALA A 154 -4.99 -25.20 13.38
CA ALA A 154 -4.34 -24.05 13.97
C ALA A 154 -3.12 -24.54 14.76
N GLU A 155 -1.97 -23.91 14.51
CA GLU A 155 -0.85 -24.08 15.42
C GLU A 155 -1.28 -23.57 16.79
N GLY A 156 -1.06 -24.35 17.85
CA GLY A 156 -1.45 -24.01 19.21
C GLY A 156 -0.85 -22.67 19.62
N LEU A 157 -1.64 -21.61 19.51
CA LEU A 157 -1.25 -20.26 19.90
C LEU A 157 -1.93 -19.95 21.22
N GLU A 158 -1.12 -19.80 22.27
CA GLU A 158 -1.59 -19.25 23.51
C GLU A 158 -2.22 -17.87 23.27
N GLN A 159 -3.44 -17.73 23.74
CA GLN A 159 -4.19 -16.49 23.72
C GLN A 159 -3.45 -15.53 24.66
N LYS A 160 -2.67 -14.58 24.11
CA LYS A 160 -2.16 -13.47 24.92
C LYS A 160 -3.38 -12.75 25.51
N ALA A 161 -3.58 -12.93 26.81
CA ALA A 161 -4.62 -12.27 27.57
C ALA A 161 -4.56 -10.76 27.34
N ALA A 162 -5.73 -10.12 27.29
CA ALA A 162 -5.83 -8.68 27.20
C ALA A 162 -5.14 -8.03 28.42
N GLU A 163 -3.88 -7.63 28.26
CA GLU A 163 -3.19 -6.79 29.24
C GLU A 163 -3.98 -5.48 29.39
N LYS A 164 -4.17 -5.01 30.63
CA LYS A 164 -4.65 -3.64 30.86
C LYS A 164 -3.58 -2.67 30.36
N PHE A 165 -3.74 -2.14 29.14
CA PHE A 165 -2.75 -1.27 28.53
C PHE A 165 -2.92 0.18 28.99
N LEU A 166 -1.86 0.76 29.55
CA LEU A 166 -1.75 2.20 29.82
C LEU A 166 -1.69 2.97 28.50
N VAL A 167 -2.40 4.10 28.38
CA VAL A 167 -2.37 4.98 27.19
C VAL A 167 -0.94 5.37 26.80
N LEU A 168 -0.07 5.64 27.78
CA LEU A 168 1.35 5.94 27.53
C LEU A 168 2.11 4.77 26.91
N LYS A 169 1.79 3.52 27.28
CA LYS A 169 2.40 2.32 26.68
C LYS A 169 2.00 2.21 25.20
N ILE A 170 0.75 2.55 24.85
CA ILE A 170 0.28 2.58 23.46
C ILE A 170 1.05 3.60 22.65
N ILE A 171 1.13 4.85 23.14
CA ILE A 171 1.84 5.93 22.46
C ILE A 171 3.31 5.54 22.21
N ASN A 172 4.01 5.07 23.24
CA ASN A 172 5.42 4.69 23.11
C ASN A 172 5.62 3.50 22.17
N THR A 173 4.77 2.46 22.26
CA THR A 173 4.91 1.26 21.42
C THR A 173 4.60 1.56 19.96
N SER A 174 3.46 2.20 19.69
CA SER A 174 3.03 2.54 18.32
C SER A 174 3.92 3.62 17.69
N GLY A 175 4.38 4.59 18.49
CA GLY A 175 5.36 5.59 18.03
C GLY A 175 6.68 4.94 17.63
N ALA A 176 7.21 4.02 18.43
CA ALA A 176 8.43 3.27 18.08
C ALA A 176 8.23 2.40 16.83
N GLU A 177 7.07 1.76 16.68
CA GLU A 177 6.74 0.98 15.48
C GLU A 177 6.70 1.86 14.22
N ALA A 178 6.09 3.04 14.31
CA ALA A 178 6.07 4.02 13.21
C ALA A 178 7.48 4.49 12.84
N ILE A 179 8.30 4.85 13.83
CA ILE A 179 9.70 5.25 13.63
C ILE A 179 10.47 4.13 12.91
N GLN A 180 10.33 2.88 13.36
CA GLN A 180 11.01 1.75 12.75
C GLN A 180 10.61 1.56 11.29
N ILE A 181 9.32 1.68 10.96
CA ILE A 181 8.87 1.55 9.56
C ILE A 181 9.47 2.65 8.69
N VAL A 182 9.47 3.89 9.18
CA VAL A 182 10.06 5.02 8.44
C VAL A 182 11.54 4.79 8.19
N ILE A 183 12.31 4.43 9.24
CA ILE A 183 13.74 4.12 9.11
C ILE A 183 13.99 2.99 8.10
N ASN A 184 13.17 1.94 8.11
CA ASN A 184 13.32 0.81 7.20
C ASN A 184 13.08 1.19 5.72
N ILE A 185 12.27 2.21 5.45
CA ILE A 185 11.92 2.62 4.09
C ILE A 185 12.95 3.63 3.53
N ILE A 186 13.68 4.38 4.39
CA ILE A 186 14.68 5.39 3.96
C ILE A 186 15.70 4.84 2.95
N PRO A 187 16.36 3.67 3.14
CA PRO A 187 17.37 3.20 2.19
C PRO A 187 16.80 2.95 0.80
N MET A 188 15.61 2.36 0.72
CA MET A 188 14.94 2.08 -0.55
C MET A 188 14.50 3.39 -1.23
N LEU A 189 13.96 4.35 -0.46
CA LEU A 189 13.62 5.69 -0.97
C LEU A 189 14.84 6.40 -1.54
N LEU A 190 15.92 6.45 -0.76
CA LEU A 190 17.15 7.15 -1.14
C LEU A 190 17.73 6.56 -2.44
N LEU A 191 17.89 5.23 -2.51
CA LEU A 191 18.41 4.58 -3.72
C LEU A 191 17.51 4.84 -4.93
N SER A 192 16.20 4.79 -4.73
CA SER A 192 15.23 5.01 -5.80
C SER A 192 15.25 6.45 -6.30
N LEU A 193 15.34 7.42 -5.40
CA LEU A 193 15.48 8.83 -5.74
C LEU A 193 16.83 9.10 -6.41
N VAL A 194 17.93 8.51 -5.96
CA VAL A 194 19.23 8.62 -6.64
C VAL A 194 19.13 8.17 -8.09
N VAL A 195 18.50 7.02 -8.36
CA VAL A 195 18.31 6.50 -9.72
C VAL A 195 17.42 7.44 -10.53
N VAL A 196 16.28 7.88 -9.97
CA VAL A 196 15.35 8.79 -10.64
C VAL A 196 16.01 10.13 -10.97
N THR A 197 16.68 10.74 -10.00
CA THR A 197 17.41 12.01 -10.16
C THR A 197 18.54 11.86 -11.19
N ALA A 198 19.27 10.74 -11.19
CA ALA A 198 20.28 10.46 -12.22
C ALA A 198 19.68 10.34 -13.63
N LEU A 199 18.59 9.59 -13.79
CA LEU A 199 17.87 9.45 -15.07
C LEU A 199 17.29 10.79 -15.55
N ARG A 200 16.93 11.67 -14.61
CA ARG A 200 16.46 13.02 -14.89
C ARG A 200 17.59 13.92 -15.40
N HIS A 201 18.72 13.98 -14.67
CA HIS A 201 19.87 14.79 -15.06
C HIS A 201 20.46 14.41 -16.42
N THR A 202 20.36 13.14 -16.80
CA THR A 202 20.82 12.64 -18.10
C THR A 202 19.82 12.91 -19.25
N GLY A 203 18.62 13.43 -18.96
CA GLY A 203 17.55 13.60 -19.95
C GLY A 203 16.95 12.27 -20.43
N ALA A 204 17.29 11.15 -19.79
CA ALA A 204 16.81 9.82 -20.14
C ALA A 204 15.29 9.70 -19.95
N ILE A 205 14.74 10.31 -18.89
CA ILE A 205 13.28 10.34 -18.64
C ILE A 205 12.55 11.04 -19.78
N GLY A 206 13.02 12.22 -20.21
CA GLY A 206 12.40 12.97 -21.31
C GLY A 206 12.47 12.21 -22.64
N SER A 207 13.62 11.58 -22.91
CA SER A 207 13.80 10.73 -24.09
C SER A 207 12.85 9.53 -24.08
N LEU A 208 12.71 8.86 -22.92
CA LEU A 208 11.82 7.72 -22.75
C LEU A 208 10.35 8.14 -22.87
N GLN A 209 9.97 9.29 -22.31
CA GLN A 209 8.64 9.88 -22.46
C GLN A 209 8.32 10.18 -23.92
N ALA A 210 9.24 10.81 -24.67
CA ALA A 210 9.05 11.09 -26.09
C ALA A 210 8.90 9.81 -26.92
N LEU A 211 9.65 8.76 -26.59
CA LEU A 211 9.57 7.46 -27.25
C LEU A 211 8.25 6.74 -26.94
N MET A 212 7.77 6.82 -25.70
CA MET A 212 6.54 6.16 -25.24
C MET A 212 5.26 6.95 -25.55
N ALA A 213 5.37 8.25 -25.80
CA ALA A 213 4.26 9.15 -26.11
C ALA A 213 3.26 8.60 -27.14
N PRO A 214 3.65 8.05 -28.30
CA PRO A 214 2.66 7.51 -29.26
C PRO A 214 1.85 6.36 -28.68
N VAL A 215 2.47 5.46 -27.92
CA VAL A 215 1.78 4.34 -27.27
C VAL A 215 0.85 4.85 -26.17
N MET A 216 1.33 5.80 -25.38
CA MET A 216 0.55 6.41 -24.29
C MET A 216 -0.66 7.17 -24.83
N ASN A 217 -0.51 7.92 -25.92
CA ASN A 217 -1.62 8.60 -26.59
C ASN A 217 -2.68 7.63 -27.13
N ILE A 218 -2.27 6.45 -27.66
CA ILE A 218 -3.21 5.43 -28.14
C ILE A 218 -4.08 4.89 -27.00
N ILE A 219 -3.52 4.73 -25.80
CA ILE A 219 -4.24 4.23 -24.62
C ILE A 219 -4.86 5.36 -23.77
N GLY A 220 -4.76 6.62 -24.22
CA GLY A 220 -5.26 7.78 -23.48
C GLY A 220 -4.53 8.06 -22.16
N ALA A 221 -3.29 7.59 -22.02
CA ALA A 221 -2.45 7.84 -20.84
C ALA A 221 -1.59 9.10 -21.03
N GLU A 222 -1.47 9.89 -19.97
CA GLU A 222 -0.66 11.11 -19.98
C GLU A 222 0.85 10.79 -19.86
N PRO A 223 1.72 11.34 -20.72
CA PRO A 223 3.17 11.10 -20.69
C PRO A 223 3.84 11.39 -19.34
N GLU A 224 3.28 12.32 -18.56
CA GLU A 224 3.76 12.70 -17.24
C GLU A 224 3.64 11.55 -16.22
N LEU A 225 2.72 10.60 -16.43
CA LEU A 225 2.55 9.43 -15.56
C LEU A 225 3.68 8.41 -15.71
N LEU A 226 4.51 8.49 -16.76
CA LEU A 226 5.53 7.48 -17.04
C LEU A 226 6.56 7.38 -15.92
N LEU A 227 7.06 8.52 -15.42
CA LEU A 227 8.03 8.53 -14.34
C LEU A 227 7.42 7.99 -13.03
N PRO A 228 6.28 8.53 -12.54
CA PRO A 228 5.51 7.95 -11.44
C PRO A 228 5.28 6.45 -11.58
N PHE A 229 4.88 5.98 -12.76
CA PHE A 229 4.66 4.56 -13.05
C PHE A 229 5.93 3.73 -12.88
N LEU A 230 7.04 4.14 -13.48
CA LEU A 230 8.31 3.41 -13.37
C LEU A 230 8.80 3.36 -11.93
N THR A 231 8.82 4.51 -11.24
CA THR A 231 9.19 4.57 -9.83
C THR A 231 8.29 3.67 -9.00
N LYS A 232 6.98 3.70 -9.27
CA LYS A 232 6.00 2.92 -8.53
C LYS A 232 6.26 1.42 -8.62
N TYR A 233 6.49 0.88 -9.82
CA TYR A 233 6.66 -0.56 -10.00
C TYR A 233 8.06 -1.06 -9.60
N LEU A 234 9.09 -0.22 -9.71
CA LEU A 234 10.47 -0.57 -9.34
C LEU A 234 10.72 -0.42 -7.84
N ALA A 235 10.17 0.63 -7.23
CA ALA A 235 10.54 1.10 -5.90
C ALA A 235 9.38 1.25 -4.91
N GLY A 236 8.14 1.02 -5.37
CA GLY A 236 6.95 0.99 -4.52
C GLY A 236 6.26 2.34 -4.32
N SER A 237 5.13 2.30 -3.61
CA SER A 237 4.27 3.49 -3.42
C SER A 237 4.94 4.59 -2.61
N THR A 238 5.84 4.25 -1.69
CA THR A 238 6.52 5.25 -0.87
C THR A 238 7.55 6.02 -1.70
N ALA A 239 8.27 5.35 -2.61
CA ALA A 239 9.20 6.01 -3.53
C ALA A 239 8.47 6.93 -4.51
N LEU A 240 7.30 6.50 -4.98
CA LEU A 240 6.39 7.34 -5.75
C LEU A 240 6.05 8.64 -5.00
N VAL A 241 5.73 8.60 -3.71
CA VAL A 241 5.50 9.82 -2.91
C VAL A 241 6.73 10.72 -2.92
N GLY A 242 7.93 10.16 -2.79
CA GLY A 242 9.16 10.95 -2.85
C GLY A 242 9.34 11.68 -4.18
N VAL A 243 9.06 10.99 -5.28
CA VAL A 243 9.09 11.60 -6.62
C VAL A 243 8.02 12.67 -6.79
N MET A 244 6.78 12.42 -6.33
CA MET A 244 5.73 13.43 -6.38
C MET A 244 6.05 14.65 -5.51
N HIS A 245 6.67 14.44 -4.35
CA HIS A 245 7.13 15.53 -3.49
C HIS A 245 8.18 16.41 -4.17
N ASP A 246 9.16 15.78 -4.84
CA ASP A 246 10.19 16.49 -5.59
C ASP A 246 9.60 17.27 -6.79
N LEU A 247 8.68 16.66 -7.54
CA LEU A 247 7.95 17.34 -8.61
C LEU A 247 7.16 18.55 -8.09
N ASN A 248 6.53 18.42 -6.92
CA ASN A 248 5.80 19.51 -6.29
C ASN A 248 6.73 20.66 -5.87
N ALA A 249 7.86 20.33 -5.24
CA ALA A 249 8.86 21.30 -4.80
C ALA A 249 9.44 22.12 -5.98
N GLN A 250 9.48 21.53 -7.17
CA GLN A 250 9.96 22.14 -8.39
C GLN A 250 8.85 22.84 -9.22
N GLY A 251 7.60 22.84 -8.74
CA GLY A 251 6.47 23.44 -9.46
C GLY A 251 6.07 22.69 -10.74
N GLN A 252 6.45 21.41 -10.86
CA GLN A 252 6.21 20.55 -12.02
C GLN A 252 5.11 19.50 -11.79
N LEU A 253 4.41 19.59 -10.66
CA LEU A 253 3.32 18.68 -10.33
C LEU A 253 2.05 19.12 -11.07
N ASN A 254 1.65 18.32 -12.07
CA ASN A 254 0.37 18.47 -12.77
C ASN A 254 -0.79 17.92 -11.93
N LEU A 255 -1.95 18.56 -12.03
CA LEU A 255 -3.17 18.15 -11.30
C LEU A 255 -3.59 16.71 -11.64
N SER A 256 -3.33 16.26 -12.86
CA SER A 256 -3.62 14.91 -13.31
C SER A 256 -2.81 13.82 -12.59
N LEU A 257 -1.59 14.16 -12.11
CA LEU A 257 -0.74 13.26 -11.33
C LEU A 257 -1.30 13.01 -9.93
N VAL A 258 -2.09 13.94 -9.40
CA VAL A 258 -2.74 13.86 -8.08
C VAL A 258 -4.27 13.80 -8.26
N SER A 259 -4.71 12.96 -9.19
CA SER A 259 -6.12 12.68 -9.46
C SER A 259 -6.56 11.36 -8.81
N LEU A 260 -7.88 11.15 -8.71
CA LEU A 260 -8.42 9.86 -8.28
C LEU A 260 -8.07 8.73 -9.26
N THR A 261 -7.97 9.05 -10.55
CA THR A 261 -7.54 8.13 -11.61
C THR A 261 -6.11 7.65 -11.39
N SER A 262 -5.17 8.58 -11.25
CA SER A 262 -3.76 8.26 -11.02
C SER A 262 -3.58 7.54 -9.69
N ALA A 263 -4.29 7.96 -8.64
CA ALA A 263 -4.26 7.30 -7.35
C ALA A 263 -4.83 5.87 -7.41
N GLY A 264 -5.91 5.66 -8.15
CA GLY A 264 -6.53 4.36 -8.39
C GLY A 264 -5.57 3.39 -9.07
N PHE A 265 -4.82 3.88 -10.05
CA PHE A 265 -3.86 3.09 -10.82
C PHE A 265 -2.52 2.88 -10.11
N LEU A 266 -1.97 3.89 -9.44
CA LEU A 266 -0.59 3.87 -8.93
C LEU A 266 -0.49 3.51 -7.44
N LEU A 267 -1.51 3.76 -6.61
CA LEU A 267 -1.38 3.54 -5.16
C LEU A 267 -1.84 2.12 -4.80
N HIS A 268 -0.93 1.15 -4.81
CA HIS A 268 -1.21 -0.23 -4.39
C HIS A 268 0.08 -1.02 -4.11
N PRO A 269 0.13 -2.06 -3.26
CA PRO A 269 1.36 -2.84 -3.02
C PRO A 269 1.75 -3.84 -4.13
N LEU A 270 0.99 -3.91 -5.22
CA LEU A 270 1.33 -4.74 -6.40
C LEU A 270 2.50 -4.12 -7.20
N ASP A 271 3.64 -4.00 -6.55
CA ASP A 271 4.93 -3.53 -7.05
C ASP A 271 6.03 -4.50 -6.61
N LEU A 272 7.26 -4.35 -7.14
CA LEU A 272 8.33 -5.30 -6.87
C LEU A 272 8.65 -5.41 -5.35
N PRO A 273 8.90 -4.32 -4.60
CA PRO A 273 9.07 -4.39 -3.15
C PRO A 273 7.87 -4.96 -2.38
N GLY A 274 6.66 -4.48 -2.67
CA GLY A 274 5.44 -4.84 -1.96
C GLY A 274 5.12 -6.33 -2.12
N VAL A 275 5.23 -6.85 -3.35
CA VAL A 275 5.06 -8.29 -3.61
C VAL A 275 6.15 -9.09 -2.91
N ALA A 276 7.42 -8.68 -2.97
CA ALA A 276 8.50 -9.39 -2.31
C ALA A 276 8.31 -9.46 -0.79
N ILE A 277 7.93 -8.36 -0.15
CA ILE A 277 7.70 -8.27 1.30
C ILE A 277 6.47 -9.08 1.71
N LEU A 278 5.34 -8.94 1.01
CA LEU A 278 4.09 -9.62 1.36
C LEU A 278 4.17 -11.14 1.15
N LEU A 279 4.83 -11.60 0.08
CA LEU A 279 4.94 -13.02 -0.23
C LEU A 279 6.00 -13.75 0.59
N SER A 280 7.01 -13.03 1.11
CA SER A 280 8.03 -13.61 1.99
C SER A 280 7.56 -13.80 3.44
N ALA A 281 6.39 -13.27 3.79
CA ALA A 281 5.86 -13.31 5.15
C ALA A 281 5.46 -14.73 5.61
N GLY A 282 5.06 -15.60 4.70
CA GLY A 282 4.61 -16.95 5.03
C GLY A 282 4.55 -17.89 3.82
N ALA A 283 4.80 -19.19 4.08
CA ALA A 283 4.94 -20.18 3.01
C ALA A 283 3.61 -20.40 2.26
N ARG A 284 2.47 -20.37 2.96
CA ARG A 284 1.15 -20.53 2.34
C ARG A 284 0.71 -19.27 1.62
N LEU A 285 1.04 -18.09 2.15
CA LEU A 285 0.86 -16.81 1.44
C LEU A 285 1.53 -16.85 0.07
N GLY A 286 2.81 -17.22 0.01
CA GLY A 286 3.55 -17.38 -1.25
C GLY A 286 2.92 -18.40 -2.21
N ARG A 287 2.45 -19.54 -1.71
CA ARG A 287 1.77 -20.57 -2.53
C ARG A 287 0.43 -20.09 -3.11
N THR A 288 -0.21 -19.11 -2.49
CA THR A 288 -1.48 -18.52 -2.95
C THR A 288 -1.32 -17.22 -3.73
N ALA A 289 -0.08 -16.82 -4.04
CA ALA A 289 0.25 -15.55 -4.66
C ALA A 289 -0.44 -15.34 -6.02
N LEU A 290 -0.40 -16.33 -6.91
CA LEU A 290 -0.89 -16.14 -8.28
C LEU A 290 -2.40 -15.78 -8.33
N PRO A 291 -3.32 -16.53 -7.67
CA PRO A 291 -4.72 -16.12 -7.56
C PRO A 291 -4.93 -14.76 -6.92
N ALA A 292 -4.08 -14.40 -5.95
CA ALA A 292 -4.17 -13.11 -5.26
C ALA A 292 -3.72 -11.94 -6.14
N ILE A 293 -2.64 -12.10 -6.90
CA ILE A 293 -2.15 -11.10 -7.87
C ILE A 293 -3.20 -10.89 -8.96
N LEU A 294 -3.80 -11.96 -9.50
CA LEU A 294 -4.82 -11.85 -10.55
C LEU A 294 -6.07 -11.11 -10.06
N GLY A 295 -6.57 -11.40 -8.86
CA GLY A 295 -7.68 -10.61 -8.29
C GLY A 295 -7.26 -9.19 -7.94
N GLY A 296 -6.02 -9.01 -7.47
CA GLY A 296 -5.42 -7.71 -7.20
C GLY A 296 -5.46 -6.79 -8.42
N VAL A 297 -5.04 -7.31 -9.59
CA VAL A 297 -5.12 -6.60 -10.87
C VAL A 297 -6.55 -6.18 -11.21
N ILE A 298 -7.55 -7.06 -10.99
CA ILE A 298 -8.96 -6.71 -11.24
C ILE A 298 -9.41 -5.58 -10.29
N GLY A 299 -9.02 -5.63 -9.01
CA GLY A 299 -9.30 -4.56 -8.06
C GLY A 299 -8.69 -3.23 -8.49
N ILE A 300 -7.44 -3.23 -8.95
CA ILE A 300 -6.76 -2.04 -9.47
C ILE A 300 -7.46 -1.50 -10.72
N MET A 301 -7.83 -2.36 -11.67
CA MET A 301 -8.59 -1.95 -12.87
C MET A 301 -9.91 -1.26 -12.49
N LEU A 302 -10.66 -1.82 -11.54
CA LEU A 302 -11.88 -1.19 -11.05
C LEU A 302 -11.58 0.17 -10.40
N ARG A 303 -10.51 0.28 -9.60
CA ARG A 303 -10.14 1.54 -8.95
C ARG A 303 -9.79 2.62 -9.95
N THR A 304 -9.01 2.29 -10.98
CA THR A 304 -8.69 3.22 -12.06
C THR A 304 -9.96 3.68 -12.77
N PHE A 305 -10.87 2.76 -13.06
CA PHE A 305 -12.15 3.08 -13.71
C PHE A 305 -13.08 3.94 -12.83
N LEU A 306 -13.19 3.65 -11.53
CA LEU A 306 -13.98 4.50 -10.62
C LEU A 306 -13.34 5.88 -10.45
N GLY A 307 -12.00 5.94 -10.44
CA GLY A 307 -11.25 7.18 -10.41
C GLY A 307 -11.57 8.08 -11.59
N THR A 308 -11.67 7.53 -12.81
CA THR A 308 -12.01 8.31 -14.02
C THR A 308 -13.47 8.76 -14.04
N MET A 309 -14.38 8.05 -13.38
CA MET A 309 -15.79 8.43 -13.29
C MET A 309 -16.05 9.53 -12.27
N MET A 310 -15.16 9.67 -11.27
CA MET A 310 -15.30 10.62 -10.16
C MET A 310 -14.41 11.87 -10.30
N SER A 311 -13.48 11.87 -11.26
CA SER A 311 -12.60 13.00 -11.62
C SER A 311 -13.23 13.94 -12.63
#